data_AF-A0A7Y4ZVG9-F1
#
_entry.id   AF-A0A7Y4ZVG9-F1
#
_cell.length_a   1.000
_cell.length_b   1.000
_cell.length_c   1.000
_cell.angle_alpha   90.00
_cell.angle_beta   90.00
_cell.angle_gamma   90.00
#
_symmetry.space_group_name_H-M   'P 1'
#
loop_
_entity.id
_entity.type
_entity.pdbx_description
1 polymer ?
#
loop_
_entity_poly.entity_id
_entity_poly.type
_entity_poly.pdbx_seq_one_letter_code
_entity_poly.pdbx_strand_id
1 'polypeptide(L)'
;MTLVRALTRLLLGALPLLAACNDLSEYSSGKGHYEGTVTTGTFVRAGFDDTARACVRLDTDRLQDLPGTIGTSDGRIPKDTPLRPIPQSYHDPVSTLNFGSDREKSLLYAARTKDGSDAFVFVSLMKGGSIEVRVLRGAPTAAGPGDQLFGVFSMQKDRGECSF
;
A
#
# COMPACT_ATOMS: atom_id res chain seq x y z
N MET A 1 23.36 -68.32 -6.65
CA MET A 1 24.46 -67.57 -5.99
C MET A 1 25.16 -66.76 -7.07
N THR A 2 25.26 -65.43 -7.12
CA THR A 2 24.67 -64.32 -6.38
C THR A 2 24.84 -63.11 -7.32
N LEU A 3 23.75 -62.41 -7.64
CA LEU A 3 23.76 -61.18 -8.45
C LEU A 3 24.50 -60.08 -7.67
N VAL A 4 25.66 -59.63 -8.14
CA VAL A 4 26.37 -58.48 -7.53
C VAL A 4 25.79 -57.20 -8.13
N ARG A 5 24.95 -56.55 -7.31
CA ARG A 5 24.44 -55.19 -7.49
C ARG A 5 25.59 -54.18 -7.36
N ALA A 6 25.72 -53.28 -8.32
CA ALA A 6 26.40 -52.00 -8.12
C ALA A 6 25.48 -50.89 -8.65
N LEU A 7 24.52 -50.49 -7.81
CA LEU A 7 23.70 -49.31 -8.04
C LEU A 7 24.59 -48.06 -7.98
N THR A 8 24.79 -47.43 -9.12
CA THR A 8 25.34 -46.09 -9.27
C THR A 8 24.49 -45.12 -8.45
N ARG A 9 25.10 -44.54 -7.40
CA ARG A 9 24.49 -43.55 -6.51
C ARG A 9 24.18 -42.27 -7.29
N LEU A 10 22.92 -42.10 -7.69
CA LEU A 10 22.39 -40.82 -8.14
C LEU A 10 22.17 -39.95 -6.89
N LEU A 11 23.15 -39.10 -6.54
CA LEU A 11 22.95 -38.03 -5.56
C LEU A 11 22.05 -36.97 -6.20
N LEU A 12 20.74 -37.14 -6.03
CA LEU A 12 19.75 -36.11 -6.29
C LEU A 12 19.89 -35.05 -5.18
N GLY A 13 20.65 -34.00 -5.46
CA GLY A 13 20.76 -32.83 -4.59
C GLY A 13 19.40 -32.16 -4.48
N ALA A 14 18.72 -32.35 -3.36
CA ALA A 14 17.53 -31.60 -2.99
C ALA A 14 17.96 -30.15 -2.67
N LEU A 15 17.93 -29.27 -3.67
CA LEU A 15 17.95 -27.83 -3.44
C LEU A 15 16.65 -27.47 -2.71
N PRO A 16 16.70 -26.93 -1.48
CA PRO A 16 15.51 -26.36 -0.88
C PRO A 16 15.13 -25.14 -1.72
N LEU A 17 14.01 -25.24 -2.43
CA LEU A 17 13.28 -24.09 -2.94
C LEU A 17 12.86 -23.27 -1.71
N LEU A 18 13.72 -22.34 -1.29
CA LEU A 18 13.33 -21.27 -0.40
C LEU A 18 12.27 -20.48 -1.18
N ALA A 19 11.01 -20.80 -0.93
CA ALA A 19 9.92 -19.90 -1.23
C ALA A 19 10.28 -18.59 -0.52
N ALA A 20 10.71 -17.60 -1.30
CA ALA A 20 10.89 -16.25 -0.81
C ALA A 20 9.49 -15.72 -0.52
N CYS A 21 8.93 -16.12 0.63
CA CYS A 21 7.88 -15.35 1.25
C CYS A 21 8.48 -13.98 1.49
N ASN A 22 8.08 -12.98 0.69
CA ASN A 22 8.43 -11.60 0.98
C ASN A 22 7.84 -11.29 2.35
N ASP A 23 8.71 -11.20 3.34
CA ASP A 23 8.35 -10.85 4.70
C ASP A 23 7.95 -9.37 4.70
N LEU A 24 6.65 -9.12 4.81
CA LEU A 24 6.12 -7.76 4.85
C LEU A 24 6.04 -7.22 6.28
N SER A 25 6.45 -7.98 7.29
CA SER A 25 6.28 -7.60 8.70
C SER A 25 6.98 -6.29 9.06
N GLU A 26 8.05 -5.92 8.34
CA GLU A 26 8.75 -4.64 8.51
C GLU A 26 7.85 -3.42 8.23
N TYR A 27 6.84 -3.58 7.38
CA TYR A 27 5.89 -2.53 7.02
C TYR A 27 4.71 -2.42 7.99
N SER A 28 4.55 -3.35 8.95
CA SER A 28 3.53 -3.22 9.98
C SER A 28 3.84 -2.04 10.89
N SER A 29 2.90 -1.12 11.05
CA SER A 29 3.06 0.07 11.89
C SER A 29 3.20 -0.25 13.38
N GLY A 30 2.65 -1.37 13.84
CA GLY A 30 2.64 -1.74 15.26
C GLY A 30 1.98 -0.66 16.12
N LYS A 31 2.74 -0.07 17.06
CA LYS A 31 2.28 1.06 17.89
C LYS A 31 2.59 2.44 17.27
N GLY A 32 3.21 2.46 16.10
CA GLY A 32 3.54 3.69 15.38
C GLY A 32 2.51 4.01 14.30
N HIS A 33 2.95 4.82 13.35
CA HIS A 33 2.21 5.17 12.15
C HIS A 33 3.18 5.53 11.03
N TYR A 34 2.66 5.70 9.82
CA TYR A 34 3.36 6.33 8.71
C TYR A 34 2.82 7.73 8.54
N GLU A 35 3.70 8.73 8.44
CA GLU A 35 3.32 10.12 8.18
C GLU A 35 4.14 10.71 7.03
N GLY A 36 3.54 11.60 6.24
CA GLY A 36 4.19 12.15 5.06
C GLY A 36 3.43 13.31 4.45
N THR A 37 4.14 14.16 3.69
CA THR A 37 3.56 15.29 2.96
C THR A 37 3.14 14.86 1.56
N VAL A 38 2.14 15.53 1.02
CA VAL A 38 1.76 15.39 -0.39
C VAL A 38 2.90 15.89 -1.29
N THR A 39 3.14 15.20 -2.41
CA THR A 39 4.11 15.61 -3.42
C THR A 39 3.70 16.96 -4.00
N THR A 40 4.64 17.89 -4.04
CA THR A 40 4.44 19.25 -4.54
C THR A 40 4.41 19.27 -6.07
N GLY A 41 3.34 19.83 -6.65
CA GLY A 41 3.18 20.02 -8.09
C GLY A 41 1.71 19.89 -8.50
N THR A 42 1.15 20.89 -9.17
CA THR A 42 -0.27 20.89 -9.57
C THR A 42 -0.61 19.83 -10.61
N PHE A 43 0.38 19.31 -11.34
CA PHE A 43 0.21 18.21 -12.29
C PHE A 43 0.16 16.82 -11.62
N VAL A 44 0.55 16.72 -10.35
CA VAL A 44 0.53 15.49 -9.52
C VAL A 44 -0.35 15.61 -8.29
N ARG A 45 -1.19 16.65 -8.21
CA ARG A 45 -2.11 16.90 -7.09
C ARG A 45 -3.39 17.60 -7.54
N ALA A 46 -4.53 17.09 -7.10
CA ALA A 46 -5.85 17.70 -7.24
C ALA A 46 -6.66 17.52 -5.94
N GLY A 47 -7.35 18.56 -5.51
CA GLY A 47 -8.30 18.54 -4.37
C GLY A 47 -7.70 18.53 -2.96
N PHE A 48 -6.44 18.11 -2.79
CA PHE A 48 -5.68 18.25 -1.54
C PHE A 48 -5.01 19.61 -1.42
N ASP A 49 -4.87 20.12 -0.21
CA ASP A 49 -4.03 21.30 0.08
C ASP A 49 -2.56 21.03 -0.28
N ASP A 50 -1.80 22.06 -0.63
CA ASP A 50 -0.38 21.92 -1.04
C ASP A 50 0.56 21.52 0.09
N THR A 51 0.11 21.67 1.33
CA THR A 51 0.77 21.27 2.56
C THR A 51 0.09 20.09 3.24
N ALA A 52 -0.88 19.44 2.57
CA ALA A 52 -1.60 18.31 3.12
C ALA A 52 -0.63 17.19 3.52
N ARG A 53 -0.85 16.64 4.71
CA ARG A 53 -0.17 15.46 5.23
C ARG A 53 -1.14 14.30 5.27
N ALA A 54 -0.64 13.10 5.08
CA ALA A 54 -1.37 11.87 5.35
C ALA A 54 -0.80 11.20 6.60
N CYS A 55 -1.66 10.48 7.31
CA CYS A 55 -1.27 9.56 8.36
C CYS A 55 -1.89 8.19 8.08
N VAL A 56 -1.10 7.13 8.17
CA VAL A 56 -1.53 5.76 7.90
C VAL A 56 -1.08 4.82 9.01
N ARG A 57 -2.00 3.97 9.45
CA ARG A 57 -1.69 2.78 10.24
C ARG A 57 -1.89 1.56 9.36
N LEU A 58 -0.91 0.67 9.37
CA LEU A 58 -0.89 -0.53 8.54
C LEU A 58 -0.63 -1.75 9.42
N ASP A 59 -1.44 -2.79 9.24
CA ASP A 59 -1.25 -4.13 9.81
C ASP A 59 -1.06 -5.12 8.66
N THR A 60 0.18 -5.56 8.48
CA THR A 60 0.55 -6.45 7.36
C THR A 60 0.10 -7.89 7.55
N ASP A 61 -0.28 -8.28 8.77
CA ASP A 61 -0.83 -9.61 9.04
C ASP A 61 -2.34 -9.67 8.69
N ARG A 62 -2.95 -8.50 8.45
CA ARG A 62 -4.39 -8.31 8.24
C ARG A 62 -4.71 -7.56 6.94
N LEU A 63 -3.84 -7.64 5.94
CA LEU A 63 -3.95 -6.86 4.69
C LEU A 63 -5.25 -7.08 3.91
N GLN A 64 -5.92 -8.21 4.08
CA GLN A 64 -7.11 -8.61 3.31
C GLN A 64 -8.43 -8.40 4.06
N ASP A 65 -8.41 -8.04 5.34
CA ASP A 65 -9.61 -7.88 6.16
C ASP A 65 -9.60 -6.61 7.02
N LEU A 66 -8.54 -6.37 7.80
CA LEU A 66 -8.37 -5.19 8.65
C LEU A 66 -6.97 -4.57 8.46
N PRO A 67 -6.68 -4.03 7.26
CA PRO A 67 -5.34 -3.54 6.93
C PRO A 67 -4.91 -2.32 7.73
N GLY A 68 -5.85 -1.58 8.32
CA GLY A 68 -5.58 -0.40 9.16
C GLY A 68 -6.38 0.83 8.73
N THR A 69 -5.79 2.01 8.91
CA THR A 69 -6.49 3.30 8.75
C THR A 69 -5.68 4.34 8.00
N ILE A 70 -6.36 5.35 7.48
CA ILE A 70 -5.80 6.53 6.83
C ILE A 70 -6.54 7.80 7.30
N GLY A 71 -5.85 8.94 7.33
CA GLY A 71 -6.44 10.27 7.46
C GLY A 71 -5.56 11.33 6.80
N THR A 72 -6.14 12.48 6.48
CA THR A 72 -5.40 13.63 5.94
C THR A 72 -5.58 14.88 6.78
N SER A 73 -4.54 15.70 6.87
CA SER A 73 -4.51 16.90 7.73
C SER A 73 -5.48 18.00 7.28
N ASP A 74 -5.84 18.00 6.00
CA ASP A 74 -6.87 18.88 5.43
C ASP A 74 -8.31 18.34 5.63
N GLY A 75 -8.44 17.17 6.26
CA GLY A 75 -9.71 16.53 6.56
C GLY A 75 -10.47 16.01 5.34
N ARG A 76 -9.86 15.94 4.15
CA ARG A 76 -10.49 15.33 2.95
C ARG A 76 -10.80 13.86 3.17
N ILE A 77 -9.88 13.16 3.85
CA ILE A 77 -10.13 11.85 4.45
C ILE A 77 -10.13 12.04 5.97
N PRO A 78 -11.26 11.80 6.65
CA PRO A 78 -11.34 11.92 8.11
C PRO A 78 -10.26 11.08 8.82
N LYS A 79 -9.86 11.52 10.01
CA LYS A 79 -8.89 10.79 10.84
C LYS A 79 -9.39 9.37 11.14
N ASP A 80 -8.45 8.42 11.15
CA ASP A 80 -8.69 7.00 11.42
C ASP A 80 -9.76 6.36 10.52
N THR A 81 -9.91 6.84 9.29
CA THR A 81 -10.79 6.22 8.29
C THR A 81 -10.27 4.82 7.96
N PRO A 82 -11.09 3.76 8.09
CA PRO A 82 -10.65 2.40 7.75
C PRO A 82 -10.26 2.27 6.27
N LEU A 83 -9.11 1.64 6.02
CA LEU A 83 -8.76 1.12 4.72
C LEU A 83 -9.59 -0.15 4.48
N ARG A 84 -10.48 -0.11 3.50
CA ARG A 84 -11.38 -1.22 3.19
C ARG A 84 -10.82 -2.05 2.05
N PRO A 85 -10.54 -3.34 2.25
CA PRO A 85 -10.14 -4.26 1.20
C PRO A 85 -11.14 -4.29 0.05
N ILE A 86 -10.61 -4.51 -1.17
CA ILE A 86 -11.42 -4.85 -2.35
C ILE A 86 -11.02 -6.28 -2.74
N PRO A 87 -11.66 -7.32 -2.19
CA PRO A 87 -11.19 -8.70 -2.28
C PRO A 87 -10.93 -9.19 -3.72
N GLN A 88 -11.77 -8.76 -4.67
CA GLN A 88 -11.65 -9.12 -6.09
C GLN A 88 -10.32 -8.63 -6.69
N SER A 89 -9.81 -7.49 -6.23
CA SER A 89 -8.57 -6.90 -6.75
C SER A 89 -7.35 -7.78 -6.53
N TYR A 90 -7.33 -8.61 -5.47
CA TYR A 90 -6.19 -9.48 -5.15
C TYR A 90 -5.98 -10.63 -6.14
N HIS A 91 -7.00 -10.95 -6.93
CA HIS A 91 -6.98 -11.99 -7.95
C HIS A 91 -7.10 -11.44 -9.37
N ASP A 92 -7.05 -10.12 -9.52
CA ASP A 92 -7.21 -9.42 -10.79
C ASP A 92 -5.88 -8.78 -11.22
N PRO A 93 -5.58 -8.61 -12.52
CA PRO A 93 -4.38 -7.92 -13.00
C PRO A 93 -4.15 -6.52 -12.39
N VAL A 94 -5.19 -5.85 -11.89
CA VAL A 94 -5.04 -4.59 -11.15
C VAL A 94 -4.10 -4.70 -9.94
N SER A 95 -3.97 -5.90 -9.33
CA SER A 95 -3.00 -6.18 -8.25
C SER A 95 -1.54 -6.09 -8.70
N THR A 96 -1.31 -6.16 -10.01
CA THR A 96 0.03 -6.07 -10.61
C THR A 96 0.40 -4.65 -11.02
N LEU A 97 -0.48 -3.67 -10.78
CA LEU A 97 -0.18 -2.26 -11.04
C LEU A 97 1.09 -1.84 -10.31
N ASN A 98 2.04 -1.35 -11.09
CA ASN A 98 3.33 -0.91 -10.63
C ASN A 98 3.50 0.58 -10.96
N PHE A 99 3.92 1.36 -9.95
CA PHE A 99 4.15 2.81 -10.07
C PHE A 99 5.65 3.17 -10.16
N GLY A 100 6.51 2.20 -10.47
CA GLY A 100 7.96 2.35 -10.64
C GLY A 100 8.75 1.29 -9.87
N SER A 101 10.01 1.07 -10.27
CA SER A 101 10.86 -0.08 -9.87
C SER A 101 11.20 -0.22 -8.39
N ASP A 102 10.91 0.78 -7.57
CA ASP A 102 11.35 0.86 -6.17
C ASP A 102 10.30 0.34 -5.18
N ARG A 103 9.16 -0.14 -5.71
CA ARG A 103 8.05 -0.69 -4.92
C ARG A 103 8.13 -2.21 -4.91
N GLU A 104 8.05 -2.79 -3.72
CA GLU A 104 8.01 -4.24 -3.52
C GLU A 104 6.61 -4.78 -3.75
N LYS A 105 5.59 -4.03 -3.34
CA LYS A 105 4.17 -4.40 -3.49
C LYS A 105 3.29 -3.16 -3.48
N SER A 106 2.24 -3.15 -4.29
CA SER A 106 1.18 -2.13 -4.24
C SER A 106 -0.14 -2.81 -3.87
N LEU A 107 -0.84 -2.24 -2.88
CA LEU A 107 -2.10 -2.75 -2.36
C LEU A 107 -3.20 -1.73 -2.66
N LEU A 108 -4.36 -2.19 -3.13
CA LEU A 108 -5.50 -1.34 -3.44
C LEU A 108 -6.59 -1.48 -2.37
N TYR A 109 -7.01 -0.33 -1.83
CA TYR A 109 -8.05 -0.18 -0.83
C TYR A 109 -9.07 0.88 -1.24
N ALA A 110 -10.21 0.91 -0.56
CA ALA A 110 -11.12 2.04 -0.56
C ALA A 110 -11.09 2.76 0.79
N ALA A 111 -11.16 4.08 0.78
CA ALA A 111 -11.35 4.91 1.98
C ALA A 111 -12.52 5.87 1.77
N ARG A 112 -13.30 6.09 2.82
CA ARG A 112 -14.45 6.99 2.80
C ARG A 112 -13.97 8.44 2.94
N THR A 113 -14.30 9.30 1.99
CA THR A 113 -14.00 10.73 2.05
C THR A 113 -15.02 11.46 2.91
N LYS A 114 -14.68 12.69 3.33
CA LYS A 114 -15.53 13.53 4.20
C LYS A 114 -16.94 13.78 3.64
N ASP A 115 -17.08 13.83 2.32
CA ASP A 115 -18.35 14.03 1.62
C ASP A 115 -19.19 12.75 1.47
N GLY A 116 -18.74 11.62 2.02
CA GLY A 116 -19.45 10.36 1.95
C GLY A 116 -19.11 9.49 0.74
N SER A 117 -18.27 9.96 -0.19
CA SER A 117 -17.83 9.20 -1.36
C SER A 117 -16.69 8.21 -1.02
N ASP A 118 -16.39 7.29 -1.93
CA ASP A 118 -15.21 6.44 -1.81
C ASP A 118 -14.07 6.97 -2.69
N ALA A 119 -12.87 6.98 -2.14
CA ALA A 119 -11.62 7.16 -2.88
C ALA A 119 -10.85 5.84 -2.91
N PHE A 120 -10.17 5.58 -4.03
CA PHE A 120 -9.23 4.47 -4.13
C PHE A 120 -7.89 4.90 -3.53
N VAL A 121 -7.33 4.02 -2.70
CA VAL A 121 -6.07 4.25 -1.99
C VAL A 121 -5.11 3.13 -2.34
N PHE A 122 -4.05 3.47 -3.06
CA PHE A 122 -2.92 2.58 -3.28
C PHE A 122 -1.90 2.78 -2.17
N VAL A 123 -1.61 1.73 -1.42
CA VAL A 123 -0.52 1.67 -0.44
C VAL A 123 0.63 0.89 -1.06
N SER A 124 1.70 1.57 -1.42
CA SER A 124 2.89 0.96 -2.02
C SER A 124 3.98 0.80 -0.97
N LEU A 125 4.42 -0.43 -0.76
CA LEU A 125 5.54 -0.78 0.13
C LEU A 125 6.83 -0.52 -0.63
N MET A 126 7.62 0.45 -0.16
CA MET A 126 8.83 0.89 -0.83
C MET A 126 10.04 0.13 -0.27
N LYS A 127 10.99 -0.22 -1.14
CA LYS A 127 12.29 -0.74 -0.68
C LYS A 127 12.88 0.17 0.39
N GLY A 128 13.32 -0.41 1.51
CA GLY A 128 13.86 0.35 2.65
C GLY A 128 12.83 0.75 3.71
N GLY A 129 11.64 0.14 3.72
CA GLY A 129 10.70 0.18 4.86
C GLY A 129 9.77 1.40 4.94
N SER A 130 9.85 2.31 3.96
CA SER A 130 8.90 3.43 3.80
C SER A 130 7.67 3.02 2.99
N ILE A 131 6.63 3.86 2.95
CA ILE A 131 5.48 3.63 2.08
C ILE A 131 5.18 4.86 1.22
N GLU A 132 4.58 4.62 0.06
CA GLU A 132 3.94 5.65 -0.75
C GLU A 132 2.44 5.42 -0.76
N VAL A 133 1.66 6.48 -0.50
CA VAL A 133 0.21 6.43 -0.55
C VAL A 133 -0.26 7.26 -1.73
N ARG A 134 -1.03 6.66 -2.64
CA ARG A 134 -1.67 7.36 -3.74
C ARG A 134 -3.18 7.29 -3.59
N VAL A 135 -3.81 8.45 -3.49
CA VAL A 135 -5.26 8.59 -3.39
C VAL A 135 -5.79 9.07 -4.73
N LEU A 136 -6.85 8.43 -5.23
CA LEU A 136 -7.53 8.85 -6.45
C LEU A 136 -9.05 8.72 -6.33
N ARG A 137 -9.75 9.77 -6.77
CA ARG A 137 -11.21 9.81 -6.86
C ARG A 137 -11.63 10.73 -7.98
N GLY A 138 -12.50 10.22 -8.84
CA GLY A 138 -13.16 10.98 -9.89
C GLY A 138 -12.21 11.42 -11.01
N ALA A 139 -12.81 11.71 -12.16
CA ALA A 139 -12.14 12.42 -13.24
C ALA A 139 -12.61 13.89 -13.25
N PRO A 140 -11.80 14.82 -13.79
CA PRO A 140 -12.27 16.19 -14.02
C PRO A 140 -13.53 16.20 -14.90
N THR A 141 -14.41 17.17 -14.65
CA THR A 141 -15.61 17.38 -15.48
C THR A 141 -15.41 18.59 -16.40
N ALA A 142 -16.28 18.77 -17.40
CA ALA A 142 -16.26 19.96 -18.26
C ALA A 142 -16.45 21.28 -17.48
N ALA A 143 -17.03 21.23 -16.27
CA ALA A 143 -17.18 22.36 -15.37
C ALA A 143 -15.92 22.66 -14.53
N GLY A 144 -14.85 21.87 -14.68
CA GLY A 144 -13.60 21.98 -13.92
C GLY A 144 -13.28 20.71 -13.12
N PRO A 145 -12.21 20.76 -12.30
CA PRO A 145 -11.74 19.60 -11.53
C PRO A 145 -12.78 19.05 -10.53
N GLY A 146 -13.81 19.82 -10.18
CA GLY A 146 -14.90 19.38 -9.30
C GLY A 146 -14.35 18.86 -7.97
N ASP A 147 -14.98 17.80 -7.47
CA ASP A 147 -14.57 17.09 -6.26
C ASP A 147 -13.43 16.07 -6.51
N GLN A 148 -12.68 16.17 -7.61
CA GLN A 148 -11.57 15.26 -7.87
C GLN A 148 -10.57 15.24 -6.69
N LEU A 149 -10.14 14.04 -6.30
CA LEU A 149 -8.97 13.87 -5.44
C LEU A 149 -7.89 13.14 -6.21
N PHE A 150 -6.70 13.70 -6.24
CA PHE A 150 -5.50 13.01 -6.65
C PHE A 150 -4.35 13.50 -5.80
N GLY A 151 -3.64 12.59 -5.14
CA GLY A 151 -2.49 12.95 -4.32
C GLY A 151 -1.56 11.76 -4.15
N VAL A 152 -0.27 12.04 -4.13
CA VAL A 152 0.79 11.06 -3.81
C VAL A 152 1.49 11.56 -2.56
N PHE A 153 1.63 10.71 -1.55
CA PHE A 153 2.26 11.02 -0.28
C PHE A 153 3.44 10.08 -0.07
N SER A 154 4.62 10.63 0.17
CA SER A 154 5.81 9.85 0.54
C SER A 154 5.90 9.81 2.07
N MET A 155 5.86 8.62 2.64
CA MET A 155 5.56 8.44 4.05
C MET A 155 6.69 7.71 4.78
N GLN A 156 7.08 8.25 5.94
CA GLN A 156 8.07 7.63 6.81
C GLN A 156 7.39 7.08 8.06
N LYS A 157 7.95 6.00 8.60
CA LYS A 157 7.48 5.39 9.83
C LYS A 157 7.91 6.23 11.02
N ASP A 158 6.97 6.57 11.89
CA ASP A 158 7.22 7.31 13.14
C ASP A 158 6.52 6.64 14.33
N ARG A 159 6.90 7.06 15.54
CA ARG A 159 6.35 6.60 16.82
C ARG A 159 5.29 7.56 17.33
N GLY A 160 4.34 7.03 18.10
CA GLY A 160 3.30 7.83 18.72
C GLY A 160 2.10 8.07 17.79
N GLU A 161 1.35 9.12 18.09
CA GLU A 161 0.15 9.50 17.35
C GLU A 161 0.49 10.36 16.12
N CYS A 162 -0.39 10.35 15.12
CA CYS A 162 -0.33 11.30 14.01
C CYS A 162 -0.27 12.73 14.56
N SER A 163 0.48 13.61 13.90
CA SER A 163 0.64 14.99 14.35
C SER A 163 -0.65 15.85 14.27
N PHE A 164 -1.74 15.31 13.70
CA PHE A 164 -3.03 15.94 13.50
C PHE A 164 -4.20 15.00 13.85
#